data_AF-A0A2N1WI36-F1
#
_entry.id   AF-A0A2N1WI36-F1
#
_cell.length_a   1.000
_cell.length_b   1.000
_cell.length_c   1.000
_cell.angle_alpha   90.00
_cell.angle_beta   90.00
_cell.angle_gamma   90.00
#
_symmetry.space_group_name_H-M   'P 1'
#
loop_
_entity.id
_entity.type
_entity.pdbx_description
1 polymer ?
#
loop_
_entity_poly.entity_id
_entity_poly.type
_entity_poly.pdbx_seq_one_letter_code
_entity_poly.pdbx_strand_id
1 'polypeptide(L)'
;ARYSAFDIKKVLERLLLKGNIVVKKAYCDWARYKEFKPQMHEAAFEMIEIPHLRMSGKNSADIRMVVDALDLCYTKAHVDTFVIISGDSDFSPLVSKLRENNKLVIGVGVKSSTSDLLTSNCDEFIFYDDLVRDSEKKTERRQQAAKKKSKKKKAQARPQGESGPQSVPGATVEASATDEASATDESSAATKHEAKDEDQRRQEGFELVLETIEALFRDRDEEEKVWGSMVKQTLKRRRPGFSESYHGFKSFGQLLEQMQAAGLVQLKHDEKSGGYIVESVDTGD
;
A
#
# COMPACT_ATOMS: atom_id res chain seq x y z
N ALA A 1 7.81 -15.89 20.56
CA ALA A 1 6.51 -15.64 19.90
C ALA A 1 6.37 -16.58 18.70
N ARG A 2 5.21 -17.19 18.46
CA ARG A 2 4.94 -17.91 17.21
C ARG A 2 4.62 -16.85 16.15
N TYR A 3 5.61 -16.48 15.36
CA TYR A 3 5.41 -15.55 14.26
C TYR A 3 4.62 -16.23 13.14
N SER A 4 3.69 -15.50 12.52
CA SER A 4 3.11 -15.87 11.24
C SER A 4 4.23 -16.03 10.20
N ALA A 5 4.03 -16.90 9.22
CA ALA A 5 5.00 -17.18 8.16
C ALA A 5 5.58 -15.87 7.60
N PHE A 6 6.91 -15.79 7.50
CA PHE A 6 7.62 -14.64 6.98
C PHE A 6 7.01 -14.18 5.64
N ASP A 7 6.68 -12.88 5.54
CA ASP A 7 6.03 -12.30 4.37
C ASP A 7 6.91 -11.22 3.73
N ILE A 8 7.55 -11.59 2.63
CA ILE A 8 8.42 -10.68 1.87
C ILE A 8 7.64 -9.50 1.26
N LYS A 9 6.34 -9.64 1.01
CA LYS A 9 5.53 -8.57 0.39
C LYS A 9 5.50 -7.33 1.29
N LYS A 10 5.42 -7.51 2.61
CA LYS A 10 5.46 -6.40 3.59
C LYS A 10 6.77 -5.63 3.54
N VAL A 11 7.89 -6.34 3.40
CA VAL A 11 9.21 -5.72 3.27
C VAL A 11 9.28 -4.91 1.98
N LEU A 12 8.86 -5.52 0.86
CA LEU A 12 8.85 -4.84 -0.44
C LEU A 12 7.96 -3.59 -0.44
N GLU A 13 6.77 -3.64 0.14
CA GLU A 13 5.87 -2.49 0.26
C GLU A 13 6.53 -1.33 1.01
N ARG A 14 7.28 -1.61 2.07
CA ARG A 14 8.04 -0.58 2.80
C ARG A 14 9.18 -0.02 1.97
N LEU A 15 9.96 -0.87 1.30
CA LEU A 15 11.10 -0.44 0.49
C LEU A 15 10.69 0.36 -0.75
N LEU A 16 9.51 0.07 -1.32
CA LEU A 16 8.96 0.84 -2.45
C LEU A 16 8.63 2.30 -2.10
N LEU A 17 8.51 2.65 -0.81
CA LEU A 17 8.37 4.04 -0.37
C LEU A 17 9.70 4.79 -0.41
N LYS A 18 10.82 4.07 -0.33
CA LYS A 18 12.19 4.62 -0.33
C LYS A 18 12.74 4.79 -1.74
N GLY A 19 12.28 3.97 -2.69
CA GLY A 19 12.72 4.09 -4.08
C GLY A 19 12.25 2.96 -4.99
N ASN A 20 12.75 2.98 -6.23
CA ASN A 20 12.50 1.92 -7.19
C ASN A 20 13.48 0.77 -6.97
N ILE A 21 12.96 -0.46 -6.91
CA ILE A 21 13.78 -1.65 -6.71
C ILE A 21 14.28 -2.15 -8.08
N VAL A 22 15.58 -2.00 -8.34
CA VAL A 22 16.20 -2.38 -9.63
C VAL A 22 16.68 -3.83 -9.64
N VAL A 23 17.20 -4.33 -8.52
CA VAL A 23 17.75 -5.68 -8.39
C VAL A 23 17.19 -6.34 -7.14
N LYS A 24 16.81 -7.61 -7.27
CA LYS A 24 16.32 -8.46 -6.18
C LYS A 24 17.00 -9.81 -6.27
N LYS A 25 17.85 -10.14 -5.29
CA LYS A 25 18.55 -11.43 -5.20
C LYS A 25 18.26 -12.06 -3.86
N ALA A 26 17.99 -13.37 -3.85
CA ALA A 26 17.77 -14.15 -2.64
C ALA A 26 18.73 -15.34 -2.61
N TYR A 27 19.50 -15.45 -1.53
CA TYR A 27 20.58 -16.42 -1.37
C TYR A 27 20.14 -17.46 -0.35
N CYS A 28 19.96 -18.70 -0.78
CA CYS A 28 19.45 -19.75 0.08
C CYS A 28 19.77 -21.14 -0.46
N ASP A 29 19.67 -22.14 0.41
CA ASP A 29 19.53 -23.54 0.01
C ASP A 29 18.04 -23.78 -0.31
N TRP A 30 17.64 -23.59 -1.58
CA TRP A 30 16.23 -23.69 -1.96
C TRP A 30 15.73 -25.13 -1.94
N ALA A 31 16.63 -26.11 -1.90
CA ALA A 31 16.26 -27.50 -1.63
C ALA A 31 15.72 -27.66 -0.19
N ARG A 32 16.24 -26.90 0.77
CA ARG A 32 15.75 -26.88 2.16
C ARG A 32 14.54 -25.98 2.37
N TYR A 33 14.47 -24.84 1.68
CA TYR A 33 13.43 -23.81 1.88
C TYR A 33 12.40 -23.76 0.73
N LYS A 34 11.90 -24.93 0.31
CA LYS A 34 10.97 -25.06 -0.83
C LYS A 34 9.66 -24.30 -0.64
N GLU A 35 9.18 -24.16 0.59
CA GLU A 35 7.91 -23.50 0.91
C GLU A 35 7.93 -21.99 0.59
N PHE A 36 9.09 -21.35 0.68
CA PHE A 36 9.25 -19.92 0.39
C PHE A 36 9.54 -19.63 -1.08
N LYS A 37 9.90 -20.66 -1.86
CA LYS A 37 10.26 -20.54 -3.27
C LYS A 37 9.17 -19.90 -4.14
N PRO A 38 7.88 -20.29 -4.04
CA PRO A 38 6.82 -19.69 -4.86
C PRO A 38 6.64 -18.20 -4.59
N GLN A 39 6.66 -17.79 -3.31
CA GLN A 39 6.48 -16.40 -2.92
C GLN A 39 7.64 -15.50 -3.39
N MET A 40 8.87 -16.01 -3.31
CA MET A 40 10.06 -15.29 -3.81
C MET A 40 10.06 -15.18 -5.33
N HIS A 41 9.65 -16.23 -6.04
CA HIS A 41 9.51 -16.21 -7.49
C HIS A 41 8.40 -15.25 -7.95
N GLU A 42 7.24 -15.25 -7.28
CA GLU A 42 6.13 -14.31 -7.55
C GLU A 42 6.58 -12.85 -7.38
N ALA A 43 7.46 -12.59 -6.40
CA ALA A 43 8.01 -11.27 -6.15
C ALA A 43 9.18 -10.87 -7.08
N ALA A 44 9.49 -11.71 -8.08
CA ALA A 44 10.56 -11.52 -9.06
C ALA A 44 11.97 -11.41 -8.45
N PHE A 45 12.28 -12.26 -7.45
CA PHE A 45 13.65 -12.43 -6.96
C PHE A 45 14.44 -13.37 -7.87
N GLU A 46 15.69 -13.01 -8.18
CA GLU A 46 16.69 -13.93 -8.68
C GLU A 46 17.08 -14.88 -7.54
N MET A 47 16.79 -16.16 -7.73
CA MET A 47 17.07 -17.21 -6.75
C MET A 47 18.48 -17.74 -6.96
N ILE A 48 19.38 -17.46 -6.01
CA ILE A 48 20.75 -17.94 -6.01
C ILE A 48 20.82 -19.14 -5.07
N GLU A 49 21.13 -20.31 -5.64
CA GLU A 49 21.27 -21.56 -4.89
C GLU A 49 22.63 -21.61 -4.19
N ILE A 50 22.61 -21.81 -2.88
CA ILE A 50 23.80 -22.03 -2.06
C ILE A 50 23.69 -23.42 -1.41
N PRO A 51 24.18 -24.48 -2.09
CA PRO A 51 24.05 -25.84 -1.58
C PRO A 51 24.94 -26.05 -0.37
N HIS A 52 24.39 -26.61 0.71
CA HIS A 52 25.17 -26.98 1.89
C HIS A 52 25.87 -28.33 1.67
N LEU A 53 26.98 -28.35 0.93
CA LEU A 53 27.82 -29.55 0.85
C LEU A 53 28.54 -29.76 2.20
N ARG A 54 28.46 -31.00 2.71
CA ARG A 54 28.78 -31.37 4.11
C ARG A 54 30.15 -30.85 4.56
N MET A 55 30.19 -30.31 5.78
CA MET A 55 31.32 -29.87 6.63
C MET A 55 31.74 -28.39 6.61
N SER A 56 31.54 -27.60 5.56
CA SER A 56 32.04 -26.21 5.53
C SER A 56 31.24 -25.25 4.62
N GLY A 57 29.91 -25.24 4.74
CA GLY A 57 29.02 -24.35 3.97
C GLY A 57 28.43 -23.16 4.76
N LYS A 58 28.81 -22.97 6.02
CA LYS A 58 28.09 -22.05 6.93
C LYS A 58 28.18 -20.57 6.52
N ASN A 59 29.29 -20.17 5.92
CA ASN A 59 29.55 -18.77 5.54
C ASN A 59 29.51 -18.57 4.01
N SER A 60 29.12 -19.60 3.24
CA SER A 60 29.14 -19.53 1.78
C SER A 60 28.07 -18.59 1.23
N ALA A 61 26.92 -18.50 1.92
CA ALA A 61 25.87 -17.57 1.55
C ALA A 61 26.32 -16.11 1.79
N ASP A 62 26.87 -15.82 2.96
CA ASP A 62 27.26 -14.46 3.33
C ASP A 62 28.42 -13.97 2.45
N ILE A 63 29.45 -14.79 2.22
CA ILE A 63 30.54 -14.48 1.29
C ILE A 63 29.98 -14.20 -0.11
N ARG A 64 29.06 -15.03 -0.61
CA ARG A 64 28.47 -14.84 -1.93
C ARG A 64 27.64 -13.56 -2.00
N MET A 65 26.89 -13.24 -0.96
CA MET A 65 26.13 -11.99 -0.83
C MET A 65 27.04 -10.77 -0.88
N VAL A 66 28.14 -10.79 -0.13
CA VAL A 66 29.12 -9.70 -0.08
C VAL A 66 29.75 -9.48 -1.46
N VAL A 67 30.17 -10.55 -2.13
CA VAL A 67 30.79 -10.46 -3.46
C VAL A 67 29.82 -9.88 -4.49
N ASP A 68 28.59 -10.41 -4.57
CA ASP A 68 27.58 -9.91 -5.51
C ASP A 68 27.18 -8.46 -5.19
N ALA A 69 27.10 -8.07 -3.92
CA ALA A 69 26.77 -6.70 -3.52
C ALA A 69 27.86 -5.69 -3.91
N LEU A 70 29.13 -6.04 -3.71
CA LEU A 70 30.25 -5.19 -4.12
C LEU A 70 30.35 -5.11 -5.65
N ASP A 71 30.15 -6.22 -6.37
CA ASP A 71 30.11 -6.20 -7.84
C ASP A 71 28.99 -5.28 -8.35
N LEU A 72 27.79 -5.36 -7.76
CA LEU A 72 26.68 -4.45 -8.10
C LEU A 72 27.01 -2.98 -7.80
N CYS A 73 27.69 -2.71 -6.68
CA CYS A 73 28.11 -1.36 -6.30
C CYS A 73 29.02 -0.73 -7.36
N TYR A 74 29.97 -1.51 -7.90
CA TYR A 74 30.93 -1.02 -8.89
C TYR A 74 30.42 -1.05 -10.33
N THR A 75 29.61 -2.05 -10.70
CA THR A 75 29.14 -2.22 -12.08
C THR A 75 27.89 -1.39 -12.39
N LYS A 76 27.03 -1.13 -11.40
CA LYS A 76 25.76 -0.42 -11.58
C LYS A 76 25.77 0.91 -10.83
N ALA A 77 26.41 1.91 -11.43
CA ALA A 77 26.52 3.25 -10.85
C ALA A 77 25.17 3.90 -10.48
N HIS A 78 24.08 3.55 -11.19
CA HIS A 78 22.71 4.03 -10.95
C HIS A 78 22.04 3.43 -9.70
N VAL A 79 22.64 2.44 -9.05
CA VAL A 79 22.17 1.91 -7.77
C VAL A 79 22.78 2.74 -6.66
N ASP A 80 21.96 3.53 -5.98
CA ASP A 80 22.35 4.41 -4.87
C ASP A 80 22.11 3.78 -3.50
N THR A 81 21.12 2.90 -3.40
CA THR A 81 20.62 2.33 -2.15
C THR A 81 20.74 0.81 -2.16
N PHE A 82 21.34 0.28 -1.11
CA PHE A 82 21.48 -1.14 -0.85
C PHE A 82 20.62 -1.54 0.35
N VAL A 83 19.86 -2.62 0.18
CA VAL A 83 19.04 -3.17 1.27
C VAL A 83 19.58 -4.54 1.65
N ILE A 84 19.98 -4.69 2.92
CA ILE A 84 20.48 -5.95 3.47
C ILE A 84 19.40 -6.53 4.38
N ILE A 85 18.79 -7.63 3.96
CA ILE A 85 17.81 -8.37 4.76
C ILE A 85 18.55 -9.46 5.53
N SER A 86 19.08 -9.11 6.70
CA SER A 86 19.81 -10.02 7.58
C SER A 86 19.81 -9.51 9.02
N GLY A 87 19.93 -10.42 9.98
CA GLY A 87 20.19 -10.10 11.39
C GLY A 87 21.66 -10.27 11.82
N ASP A 88 22.51 -10.77 10.91
CA ASP A 88 23.90 -11.12 11.24
C ASP A 88 24.82 -9.89 11.29
N SER A 89 25.61 -9.76 12.36
CA SER A 89 26.60 -8.69 12.51
C SER A 89 27.77 -8.80 11.52
N ASP A 90 28.01 -9.97 10.92
CA ASP A 90 29.12 -10.21 10.01
C ASP A 90 29.03 -9.38 8.70
N PHE A 91 27.86 -8.78 8.42
CA PHE A 91 27.68 -7.84 7.31
C PHE A 91 28.19 -6.42 7.59
N SER A 92 28.62 -6.10 8.81
CA SER A 92 29.13 -4.76 9.16
C SER A 92 30.23 -4.24 8.22
N PRO A 93 31.26 -5.04 7.84
CA PRO A 93 32.28 -4.58 6.89
C PRO A 93 31.72 -4.27 5.49
N LEU A 94 30.70 -5.02 5.03
CA LEU A 94 30.02 -4.74 3.77
C LEU A 94 29.29 -3.39 3.84
N VAL A 95 28.58 -3.13 4.94
CA VAL A 95 27.88 -1.85 5.17
C VAL A 95 28.88 -0.69 5.12
N SER A 96 29.99 -0.80 5.85
CA SER A 96 31.05 0.22 5.82
C SER A 96 31.59 0.44 4.40
N LYS A 97 31.85 -0.63 3.65
CA LYS A 97 32.36 -0.52 2.28
C LYS A 97 31.37 0.11 1.31
N LEU A 98 30.07 -0.19 1.44
CA LEU A 98 29.03 0.44 0.62
C LEU A 98 28.92 1.94 0.94
N ARG A 99 28.97 2.31 2.22
CA ARG A 99 28.96 3.71 2.66
C ARG A 99 30.20 4.48 2.19
N GLU A 100 31.38 3.87 2.22
CA GLU A 100 32.61 4.45 1.62
C GLU A 100 32.44 4.77 0.13
N ASN A 101 31.61 4.01 -0.59
CA ASN A 101 31.28 4.25 -1.99
C ASN A 101 30.05 5.16 -2.18
N ASN A 102 29.69 5.93 -1.15
CA ASN A 102 28.57 6.87 -1.13
C ASN A 102 27.22 6.20 -1.47
N LYS A 103 27.00 5.00 -0.93
CA LYS A 103 25.73 4.28 -1.03
C LYS A 103 24.98 4.34 0.29
N LEU A 104 23.66 4.52 0.20
CA LEU A 104 22.76 4.41 1.34
C LEU A 104 22.55 2.92 1.67
N VAL A 105 22.67 2.54 2.94
CA VAL A 105 22.48 1.15 3.37
C VAL A 105 21.31 1.03 4.35
N ILE A 106 20.29 0.29 3.95
CA ILE A 106 19.11 -0.02 4.76
C ILE A 106 19.21 -1.46 5.26
N GLY A 107 19.24 -1.65 6.57
CA GLY A 107 19.14 -2.96 7.19
C GLY A 107 17.68 -3.37 7.41
N VAL A 108 17.37 -4.65 7.20
CA VAL A 108 16.05 -5.22 7.55
C VAL A 108 16.26 -6.50 8.35
N GLY A 109 15.71 -6.57 9.55
CA GLY A 109 15.88 -7.71 10.43
C GLY A 109 14.79 -7.87 11.49
N VAL A 110 14.81 -8.98 12.22
CA VAL A 110 13.89 -9.24 13.34
C VAL A 110 14.55 -8.76 14.62
N LYS A 111 13.83 -8.04 15.50
CA LYS A 111 14.39 -7.44 16.73
C LYS A 111 15.13 -8.44 17.60
N SER A 112 14.61 -9.66 17.74
CA SER A 112 15.22 -10.70 18.59
C SER A 112 16.45 -11.38 17.99
N SER A 113 16.72 -11.18 16.70
CA SER A 113 17.77 -11.89 15.95
C SER A 113 18.74 -10.95 15.25
N THR A 114 18.61 -9.64 15.50
CA THR A 114 19.45 -8.61 14.89
C THR A 114 20.43 -8.11 15.94
N SER A 115 21.71 -8.07 15.59
CA SER A 115 22.74 -7.45 16.43
C SER A 115 22.63 -5.92 16.43
N ASP A 116 22.81 -5.30 17.59
CA ASP A 116 22.87 -3.84 17.74
C ASP A 116 23.99 -3.23 16.87
N LEU A 117 25.08 -3.97 16.68
CA LEU A 117 26.21 -3.55 15.85
C LEU A 117 25.81 -3.36 14.38
N LEU A 118 25.00 -4.27 13.83
CA LEU A 118 24.51 -4.13 12.46
C LEU A 118 23.58 -2.91 12.36
N THR A 119 22.69 -2.77 13.34
CA THR A 119 21.73 -1.67 13.41
C THR A 119 22.43 -0.31 13.43
N SER A 120 23.51 -0.17 14.22
CA SER A 120 24.27 1.08 14.31
C SER A 120 25.12 1.40 13.07
N ASN A 121 25.48 0.38 12.29
CA ASN A 121 26.33 0.56 11.11
C ASN A 121 25.55 0.98 9.87
N CYS A 122 24.28 0.55 9.77
CA CYS A 122 23.36 0.93 8.70
C CYS A 122 22.91 2.39 8.83
N ASP A 123 22.58 3.03 7.71
CA ASP A 123 22.04 4.40 7.71
C ASP A 123 20.57 4.41 8.16
N GLU A 124 19.81 3.39 7.79
CA GLU A 124 18.45 3.14 8.29
C GLU A 124 18.30 1.65 8.65
N PHE A 125 17.55 1.35 9.71
CA PHE A 125 17.23 -0.03 10.06
C PHE A 125 15.73 -0.23 10.27
N ILE A 126 15.15 -1.18 9.55
CA ILE A 126 13.73 -1.49 9.55
C ILE A 126 13.52 -2.84 10.24
N PHE A 127 12.85 -2.82 11.39
CA PHE A 127 12.50 -4.05 12.08
C PHE A 127 11.25 -4.69 11.49
N TYR A 128 11.36 -5.97 11.10
CA TYR A 128 10.25 -6.74 10.54
C TYR A 128 9.05 -6.82 11.51
N ASP A 129 9.32 -6.90 12.82
CA ASP A 129 8.29 -6.91 13.86
C ASP A 129 7.37 -5.68 13.80
N ASP A 130 7.94 -4.51 13.48
CA ASP A 130 7.19 -3.27 13.41
C ASP A 130 6.31 -3.23 12.14
N LEU A 131 6.82 -3.75 11.02
CA LEU A 131 6.05 -3.90 9.78
C LEU A 131 4.81 -4.80 9.96
N VAL A 132 4.97 -5.90 10.70
CA VAL A 132 3.84 -6.81 10.99
C VAL A 132 2.81 -6.11 11.87
N ARG A 133 3.24 -5.44 12.95
CA ARG A 133 2.35 -4.72 13.87
C ARG A 133 1.57 -3.60 13.20
N ASP A 134 2.22 -2.84 12.31
CA ASP A 134 1.56 -1.75 11.59
C ASP A 134 0.51 -2.27 10.60
N SER A 135 0.78 -3.41 9.96
CA SER A 135 -0.20 -4.06 9.08
C SER A 135 -1.44 -4.57 9.83
N GLU A 136 -1.25 -5.11 11.04
CA GLU A 136 -2.35 -5.58 11.91
C GLU A 136 -3.20 -4.41 12.39
N LYS A 137 -2.59 -3.35 12.94
CA LYS A 137 -3.31 -2.14 13.39
C LYS A 137 -4.12 -1.49 12.27
N LYS A 138 -3.57 -1.43 11.04
CA LYS A 138 -4.26 -0.88 9.87
C LYS A 138 -5.46 -1.72 9.46
N THR A 139 -5.33 -3.05 9.56
CA THR A 139 -6.43 -4.00 9.27
C THR A 139 -7.54 -3.88 10.31
N GLU A 140 -7.20 -3.79 11.59
CA GLU A 140 -8.16 -3.62 12.69
C GLU A 140 -8.93 -2.30 12.56
N ARG A 141 -8.24 -1.19 12.25
CA ARG A 141 -8.90 0.11 12.01
C ARG A 141 -9.89 0.06 10.85
N ARG A 142 -9.54 -0.59 9.73
CA ARG A 142 -10.48 -0.78 8.58
C ARG A 142 -11.68 -1.65 8.96
N GLN A 143 -11.47 -2.74 9.71
CA GLN A 143 -12.57 -3.60 10.15
C GLN A 143 -13.53 -2.90 11.13
N GLN A 144 -12.99 -2.07 12.03
CA GLN A 144 -13.81 -1.28 12.96
C GLN A 144 -14.59 -0.17 12.23
N ALA A 145 -13.99 0.49 11.23
CA ALA A 145 -14.68 1.47 10.39
C ALA A 145 -15.82 0.82 9.57
N ALA A 146 -15.59 -0.37 9.01
CA ALA A 146 -16.61 -1.13 8.27
C ALA A 146 -17.78 -1.59 9.17
N LYS A 147 -17.49 -2.04 10.41
CA LYS A 147 -18.53 -2.41 11.41
C LYS A 147 -19.34 -1.21 11.90
N LYS A 148 -18.73 -0.02 12.01
CA LYS A 148 -19.46 1.23 12.32
C LYS A 148 -20.37 1.66 11.17
N LYS A 149 -19.92 1.57 9.90
CA LYS A 149 -20.74 1.87 8.71
C LYS A 149 -21.95 0.91 8.59
N SER A 150 -21.79 -0.39 8.88
CA SER A 150 -22.89 -1.36 8.79
C SER A 150 -23.93 -1.23 9.92
N LYS A 151 -23.52 -0.89 11.15
CA LYS A 151 -24.46 -0.58 12.25
C LYS A 151 -25.27 0.70 11.98
N LYS A 152 -24.67 1.72 11.36
CA LYS A 152 -25.36 2.97 11.01
C LYS A 152 -26.41 2.76 9.91
N LYS A 153 -26.16 1.91 8.91
CA LYS A 153 -27.16 1.49 7.90
C LYS A 153 -28.31 0.69 8.51
N LYS A 154 -28.06 -0.18 9.49
CA LYS A 154 -29.10 -1.04 10.09
C LYS A 154 -30.03 -0.29 11.06
N ALA A 155 -29.56 0.81 11.67
CA ALA A 155 -30.36 1.66 12.54
C ALA A 155 -31.33 2.60 11.77
N GLN A 156 -31.07 2.88 10.49
CA GLN A 156 -31.91 3.75 9.66
C GLN A 156 -33.05 3.01 8.91
N ALA A 157 -33.13 1.68 9.04
CA ALA A 157 -34.07 0.84 8.26
C ALA A 157 -35.22 0.23 9.08
N ARG A 158 -35.63 0.86 10.19
CA ARG A 158 -36.74 0.36 11.03
C ARG A 158 -37.90 1.37 11.05
N PRO A 159 -38.99 1.16 10.28
CA PRO A 159 -40.24 1.89 10.48
C PRO A 159 -41.08 1.22 11.58
N GLN A 160 -41.76 2.06 12.36
CA GLN A 160 -42.80 1.69 13.33
C GLN A 160 -44.15 1.48 12.61
N GLY A 161 -44.99 0.58 13.15
CA GLY A 161 -46.43 0.56 12.86
C GLY A 161 -47.06 -0.83 12.77
N GLU A 162 -47.72 -1.26 13.84
CA GLU A 162 -48.54 -2.48 13.95
C GLU A 162 -49.94 -2.32 13.32
N SER A 163 -50.47 -3.37 12.69
CA SER A 163 -51.80 -4.00 12.94
C SER A 163 -52.17 -4.97 11.79
N GLY A 164 -52.56 -6.21 12.12
CA GLY A 164 -53.12 -7.22 11.17
C GLY A 164 -54.64 -7.35 11.29
N PRO A 165 -55.30 -8.45 10.88
CA PRO A 165 -54.94 -9.49 9.89
C PRO A 165 -56.13 -9.96 8.96
N GLN A 166 -55.86 -10.95 8.07
CA GLN A 166 -56.79 -11.85 7.30
C GLN A 166 -57.52 -11.24 6.08
N SER A 167 -57.80 -11.91 4.93
CA SER A 167 -57.86 -13.32 4.51
C SER A 167 -57.72 -13.45 2.96
N VAL A 168 -57.31 -14.63 2.48
CA VAL A 168 -57.31 -15.11 1.06
C VAL A 168 -58.74 -15.56 0.62
N PRO A 169 -59.05 -16.06 -0.62
CA PRO A 169 -58.22 -16.36 -1.82
C PRO A 169 -58.82 -16.06 -3.23
N GLY A 170 -57.96 -16.07 -4.27
CA GLY A 170 -58.20 -16.77 -5.55
C GLY A 170 -58.84 -16.03 -6.74
N ALA A 171 -58.13 -15.98 -7.88
CA ALA A 171 -58.56 -16.38 -9.24
C ALA A 171 -57.78 -15.63 -10.35
N THR A 172 -57.13 -16.42 -11.21
CA THR A 172 -56.56 -16.10 -12.53
C THR A 172 -57.62 -15.67 -13.54
N VAL A 173 -57.38 -14.62 -14.35
CA VAL A 173 -57.52 -14.62 -15.83
C VAL A 173 -56.78 -13.42 -16.46
N GLU A 174 -56.14 -13.65 -17.61
CA GLU A 174 -55.56 -12.68 -18.54
C GLU A 174 -56.63 -11.82 -19.26
N ALA A 175 -56.32 -10.55 -19.58
CA ALA A 175 -56.63 -9.93 -20.89
C ALA A 175 -56.05 -8.51 -21.03
N SER A 176 -55.77 -8.18 -22.29
CA SER A 176 -54.98 -7.08 -22.86
C SER A 176 -55.69 -5.71 -22.97
N ALA A 177 -54.86 -4.65 -22.85
CA ALA A 177 -54.88 -3.30 -23.48
C ALA A 177 -56.10 -2.37 -23.27
N THR A 178 -55.89 -1.13 -22.78
CA THR A 178 -55.50 0.09 -23.54
C THR A 178 -55.44 1.32 -22.61
N ASP A 179 -54.38 2.12 -22.82
CA ASP A 179 -54.25 3.59 -22.74
C ASP A 179 -54.52 4.46 -21.49
N GLU A 180 -53.67 5.50 -21.43
CA GLU A 180 -53.67 6.78 -20.71
C GLU A 180 -53.31 6.90 -19.20
N ALA A 181 -52.13 7.52 -19.03
CA ALA A 181 -51.80 8.63 -18.13
C ALA A 181 -51.76 8.41 -16.60
N SER A 182 -50.53 8.30 -16.08
CA SER A 182 -50.04 9.19 -15.00
C SER A 182 -48.53 8.96 -14.81
N ALA A 183 -47.74 9.74 -15.55
CA ALA A 183 -46.36 10.01 -15.19
C ALA A 183 -46.38 11.18 -14.19
N THR A 184 -45.82 10.96 -13.00
CA THR A 184 -44.90 11.87 -12.25
C THR A 184 -44.91 11.48 -10.77
N ASP A 185 -43.92 10.69 -10.32
CA ASP A 185 -43.21 10.95 -9.04
C ASP A 185 -41.99 10.04 -8.79
N GLU A 186 -41.72 9.01 -9.60
CA GLU A 186 -40.62 8.07 -9.30
C GLU A 186 -39.21 8.53 -9.69
N SER A 187 -39.06 9.66 -10.40
CA SER A 187 -37.76 10.11 -10.91
C SER A 187 -36.87 10.85 -9.90
N SER A 188 -37.39 11.23 -8.72
CA SER A 188 -36.64 12.07 -7.75
C SER A 188 -35.93 11.27 -6.64
N ALA A 189 -36.35 10.02 -6.41
CA ALA A 189 -35.78 9.15 -5.37
C ALA A 189 -34.56 8.36 -5.88
N ALA A 190 -34.58 7.91 -7.14
CA ALA A 190 -33.47 7.19 -7.77
C ALA A 190 -32.22 8.08 -7.92
N THR A 191 -32.39 9.33 -8.38
CA THR A 191 -31.29 10.30 -8.54
C THR A 191 -30.64 10.69 -7.20
N LYS A 192 -31.40 10.75 -6.11
CA LYS A 192 -30.85 11.04 -4.77
C LYS A 192 -30.03 9.87 -4.20
N HIS A 193 -30.39 8.64 -4.55
CA HIS A 193 -29.69 7.45 -4.06
C HIS A 193 -28.39 7.21 -4.85
N GLU A 194 -28.38 7.50 -6.15
CA GLU A 194 -27.17 7.50 -6.98
C GLU A 194 -26.22 8.64 -6.59
N ALA A 195 -26.72 9.87 -6.40
CA ALA A 195 -25.89 11.01 -6.00
C ALA A 195 -25.18 10.80 -4.65
N LYS A 196 -25.87 10.17 -3.67
CA LYS A 196 -25.26 9.83 -2.38
C LYS A 196 -24.18 8.75 -2.50
N ASP A 197 -24.35 7.79 -3.41
CA ASP A 197 -23.38 6.72 -3.62
C ASP A 197 -22.16 7.25 -4.41
N GLU A 198 -22.36 8.19 -5.34
CA GLU A 198 -21.29 8.92 -6.02
C GLU A 198 -20.47 9.79 -5.07
N ASP A 199 -21.12 10.56 -4.19
CA ASP A 199 -20.41 11.37 -3.19
C ASP A 199 -19.64 10.49 -2.21
N GLN A 200 -20.20 9.33 -1.84
CA GLN A 200 -19.49 8.36 -1.01
C GLN A 200 -18.25 7.80 -1.72
N ARG A 201 -18.34 7.48 -3.01
CA ARG A 201 -17.20 6.99 -3.82
C ARG A 201 -16.14 8.07 -4.04
N ARG A 202 -16.55 9.32 -4.23
CA ARG A 202 -15.65 10.48 -4.30
C ARG A 202 -14.89 10.67 -3.00
N GLN A 203 -15.60 10.64 -1.87
CA GLN A 203 -15.00 10.77 -0.55
C GLN A 203 -14.04 9.63 -0.25
N GLU A 204 -14.38 8.41 -0.65
CA GLU A 204 -13.46 7.28 -0.57
C GLU A 204 -12.20 7.55 -1.40
N GLY A 205 -12.32 8.06 -2.63
CA GLY A 205 -11.17 8.47 -3.44
C GLY A 205 -10.26 9.50 -2.75
N PHE A 206 -10.84 10.51 -2.10
CA PHE A 206 -10.10 11.51 -1.33
C PHE A 206 -9.36 10.91 -0.14
N GLU A 207 -10.02 10.04 0.64
CA GLU A 207 -9.41 9.38 1.79
C GLU A 207 -8.17 8.57 1.37
N LEU A 208 -8.23 7.90 0.22
CA LEU A 208 -7.10 7.11 -0.30
C LEU A 208 -5.92 7.96 -0.73
N VAL A 209 -6.21 9.08 -1.38
CA VAL A 209 -5.20 10.01 -1.85
C VAL A 209 -4.56 10.71 -0.64
N LEU A 210 -5.36 11.17 0.31
CA LEU A 210 -4.90 11.78 1.55
C LEU A 210 -4.01 10.83 2.37
N GLU A 211 -4.43 9.57 2.56
CA GLU A 211 -3.64 8.54 3.24
C GLU A 211 -2.27 8.33 2.56
N THR A 212 -2.24 8.45 1.23
CA THR A 212 -1.01 8.29 0.44
C THR A 212 -0.12 9.53 0.56
N ILE A 213 -0.70 10.73 0.56
CA ILE A 213 0.02 11.99 0.72
C ILE A 213 0.61 12.07 2.14
N GLU A 214 -0.16 11.82 3.19
CA GLU A 214 0.35 11.79 4.57
C GLU A 214 1.49 10.78 4.75
N ALA A 215 1.37 9.61 4.13
CA ALA A 215 2.44 8.61 4.17
C ALA A 215 3.72 9.12 3.48
N LEU A 216 3.58 9.88 2.38
CA LEU A 216 4.71 10.49 1.69
C LEU A 216 5.35 11.61 2.52
N PHE A 217 4.56 12.41 3.23
CA PHE A 217 5.08 13.49 4.10
C PHE A 217 5.72 12.97 5.39
N ARG A 218 5.24 11.88 6.01
CA ARG A 218 5.88 11.31 7.22
C ARG A 218 7.25 10.68 6.95
N ASP A 219 7.49 10.23 5.72
CA ASP A 219 8.70 9.50 5.33
C ASP A 219 9.76 10.41 4.69
N ARG A 220 9.49 11.71 4.52
CA ARG A 220 10.38 12.68 3.86
C ARG A 220 10.61 13.91 4.76
N ASP A 221 11.79 14.50 4.67
CA ASP A 221 12.11 15.78 5.32
C ASP A 221 11.29 16.93 4.69
N GLU A 222 10.94 17.95 5.47
CA GLU A 222 10.00 19.05 5.11
C GLU A 222 10.34 19.81 3.81
N GLU A 223 11.56 19.69 3.28
CA GLU A 223 12.01 20.42 2.09
C GLU A 223 11.75 19.69 0.75
N GLU A 224 11.41 18.39 0.77
CA GLU A 224 11.29 17.61 -0.47
C GLU A 224 9.88 17.70 -1.09
N LYS A 225 9.79 18.33 -2.26
CA LYS A 225 8.52 18.59 -2.96
C LYS A 225 7.79 17.31 -3.36
N VAL A 226 6.52 17.19 -2.97
CA VAL A 226 5.66 16.05 -3.34
C VAL A 226 4.91 16.35 -4.63
N TRP A 227 5.28 15.69 -5.72
CA TRP A 227 4.61 15.86 -7.02
C TRP A 227 3.31 15.04 -7.09
N GLY A 228 2.24 15.60 -7.66
CA GLY A 228 0.96 14.92 -7.84
C GLY A 228 1.07 13.67 -8.72
N SER A 229 1.99 13.66 -9.69
CA SER A 229 2.35 12.45 -10.45
C SER A 229 2.94 11.36 -9.56
N MET A 230 3.74 11.73 -8.56
CA MET A 230 4.28 10.80 -7.58
C MET A 230 3.19 10.23 -6.69
N VAL A 231 2.28 11.08 -6.20
CA VAL A 231 1.12 10.62 -5.41
C VAL A 231 0.30 9.60 -6.19
N LYS A 232 0.00 9.89 -7.47
CA LYS A 232 -0.76 8.99 -8.36
C LYS A 232 -0.05 7.64 -8.54
N GLN A 233 1.26 7.66 -8.79
CA GLN A 233 2.04 6.43 -8.97
C GLN A 233 2.09 5.60 -7.69
N THR A 234 2.35 6.23 -6.54
CA THR A 234 2.37 5.56 -5.23
C THR A 234 1.00 4.98 -4.88
N LEU A 235 -0.08 5.70 -5.21
CA LEU A 235 -1.44 5.23 -4.99
C LEU A 235 -1.80 4.01 -5.86
N LYS A 236 -1.49 4.02 -7.15
CA LYS A 236 -1.73 2.87 -8.04
C LYS A 236 -0.88 1.65 -7.67
N ARG A 237 0.31 1.87 -7.09
CA ARG A 237 1.15 0.78 -6.55
C ARG A 237 0.54 0.16 -5.29
N ARG A 238 0.08 0.98 -4.34
CA ARG A 238 -0.59 0.51 -3.11
C ARG A 238 -1.94 -0.13 -3.39
N ARG A 239 -2.66 0.37 -4.39
CA ARG A 239 -4.00 -0.10 -4.77
C ARG A 239 -4.10 -0.19 -6.29
N PRO A 240 -3.72 -1.33 -6.89
CA PRO A 240 -3.79 -1.52 -8.35
C PRO A 240 -5.22 -1.44 -8.90
N GLY A 241 -6.25 -1.57 -8.06
CA GLY A 241 -7.65 -1.33 -8.42
C GLY A 241 -8.12 0.12 -8.37
N PHE A 242 -7.26 1.08 -8.02
CA PHE A 242 -7.63 2.50 -7.98
C PHE A 242 -7.80 3.05 -9.40
N SER A 243 -9.00 3.54 -9.69
CA SER A 243 -9.36 4.16 -10.97
C SER A 243 -10.03 5.49 -10.71
N GLU A 244 -9.48 6.56 -11.27
CA GLU A 244 -10.02 7.92 -11.15
C GLU A 244 -11.47 7.99 -11.64
N SER A 245 -11.75 7.32 -12.75
CA SER A 245 -13.09 7.15 -13.32
C SER A 245 -14.06 6.42 -12.40
N TYR A 246 -13.60 5.44 -11.62
CA TYR A 246 -14.45 4.73 -10.65
C TYR A 246 -14.89 5.64 -9.50
N HIS A 247 -14.04 6.59 -9.13
CA HIS A 247 -14.33 7.60 -8.10
C HIS A 247 -15.04 8.84 -8.65
N GLY A 248 -15.42 8.86 -9.94
CA GLY A 248 -16.18 9.95 -10.56
C GLY A 248 -15.33 11.13 -11.03
N PHE A 249 -14.02 10.95 -11.23
CA PHE A 249 -13.10 11.98 -11.71
C PHE A 249 -12.59 11.68 -13.12
N LYS A 250 -12.49 12.71 -13.98
CA LYS A 250 -11.98 12.56 -15.35
C LYS A 250 -10.46 12.44 -15.40
N SER A 251 -9.77 13.07 -14.45
CA SER A 251 -8.30 13.02 -14.35
C SER A 251 -7.86 13.09 -12.89
N PHE A 252 -6.62 12.68 -12.62
CA PHE A 252 -6.04 12.80 -11.28
C PHE A 252 -5.81 14.26 -10.88
N GLY A 253 -5.53 15.14 -11.85
CA GLY A 253 -5.47 16.59 -11.62
C GLY A 253 -6.79 17.14 -11.10
N GLN A 254 -7.92 16.76 -11.72
CA GLN A 254 -9.25 17.17 -11.27
C GLN A 254 -9.56 16.67 -9.85
N LEU A 255 -9.11 15.46 -9.51
CA LEU A 255 -9.24 14.94 -8.15
C LEU A 255 -8.47 15.81 -7.15
N LEU A 256 -7.22 16.14 -7.45
CA LEU A 256 -6.40 17.00 -6.61
C LEU A 256 -7.00 18.41 -6.47
N GLU A 257 -7.46 19.02 -7.57
CA GLU A 257 -8.15 20.33 -7.54
C GLU A 257 -9.40 20.30 -6.66
N GLN A 258 -10.19 19.23 -6.70
CA GLN A 258 -11.35 19.10 -5.81
C GLN A 258 -10.94 18.89 -4.34
N MET A 259 -9.84 18.20 -4.07
CA MET A 259 -9.30 18.10 -2.71
C MET A 259 -8.81 19.46 -2.19
N GLN A 260 -8.23 20.30 -3.06
CA GLN A 260 -7.86 21.66 -2.73
C GLN A 260 -9.09 22.55 -2.52
N ALA A 261 -10.11 22.44 -3.36
CA ALA A 261 -11.39 23.16 -3.20
C ALA A 261 -12.13 22.72 -1.92
N ALA A 262 -11.97 21.46 -1.50
CA ALA A 262 -12.47 20.94 -0.23
C ALA A 262 -11.59 21.34 0.99
N GLY A 263 -10.47 22.03 0.78
CA GLY A 263 -9.57 22.49 1.84
C GLY A 263 -8.76 21.38 2.49
N LEU A 264 -8.55 20.24 1.82
CA LEU A 264 -7.80 19.10 2.38
C LEU A 264 -6.30 19.15 2.06
N VAL A 265 -5.92 19.81 0.96
CA VAL A 265 -4.54 19.88 0.46
C VAL A 265 -4.27 21.23 -0.18
N GLN A 266 -3.04 21.70 -0.08
CA GLN A 266 -2.58 22.91 -0.76
C GLN A 266 -1.73 22.49 -1.96
N LEU A 267 -2.14 22.91 -3.16
CA LEU A 267 -1.47 22.55 -4.40
C LEU A 267 -0.94 23.79 -5.09
N LYS A 268 0.23 23.64 -5.69
CA LYS A 268 0.84 24.60 -6.60
C LYS A 268 0.89 24.02 -8.00
N HIS A 269 0.35 24.77 -8.95
CA HIS A 269 0.43 24.43 -10.36
C HIS A 269 1.81 24.81 -10.91
N ASP A 270 2.52 23.84 -11.49
CA ASP A 270 3.81 24.08 -12.16
C ASP A 270 3.62 24.24 -13.66
N GLU A 271 3.73 25.47 -14.17
CA GLU A 271 3.56 25.80 -15.59
C GLU A 271 4.62 25.16 -16.51
N LYS A 272 5.78 24.75 -15.96
CA LYS A 272 6.84 24.06 -16.72
C LYS A 272 6.54 22.59 -17.00
N SER A 273 5.90 21.91 -16.03
CA SER A 273 5.61 20.47 -16.13
C SER A 273 4.13 20.16 -16.44
N GLY A 274 3.25 21.18 -16.40
CA GLY A 274 1.80 21.02 -16.55
C GLY A 274 1.17 20.14 -15.46
N GLY A 275 1.82 20.06 -14.30
CA GLY A 275 1.47 19.16 -13.20
C GLY A 275 1.26 19.91 -11.89
N TYR A 276 0.73 19.20 -10.89
CA TYR A 276 0.47 19.75 -9.55
C TYR A 276 1.58 19.31 -8.58
N ILE A 277 2.00 20.21 -7.71
CA ILE A 277 2.89 19.95 -6.57
C ILE A 277 2.03 20.10 -5.31
N VAL A 278 2.08 19.13 -4.41
CA VAL A 278 1.44 19.18 -3.10
C VAL A 278 2.40 19.84 -2.13
N GLU A 279 2.03 21.02 -1.62
CA GLU A 279 2.87 21.81 -0.69
C GLU A 279 2.54 21.50 0.78
N SER A 280 1.26 21.26 1.10
CA SER A 280 0.84 20.94 2.46
C SER A 280 -0.48 20.15 2.48
N VAL A 281 -0.76 19.52 3.61
CA VAL A 281 -2.02 18.82 3.89
C VAL A 281 -2.67 19.51 5.07
N ASP A 282 -3.89 20.01 4.88
CA ASP A 282 -4.67 20.64 5.94
C ASP A 282 -5.51 19.55 6.62
N THR A 283 -4.89 18.79 7.52
CA THR A 283 -5.61 17.97 8.47
C THR A 283 -6.20 18.91 9.51
N GLY A 284 -7.41 19.39 9.28
CA GLY A 284 -8.13 20.24 10.22
C GLY A 284 -8.16 19.62 11.63
N ASP A 285 -7.31 20.15 12.50
CA ASP A 285 -7.35 20.04 13.97
C ASP A 285 -7.97 21.34 14.53
#